data_AF-A0A5B0LND6-F1
#
_entry.id   AF-A0A5B0LND6-F1
#
_cell.length_a   1.000
_cell.length_b   1.000
_cell.length_c   1.000
_cell.angle_alpha   90.00
_cell.angle_beta   90.00
_cell.angle_gamma   90.00
#
_symmetry.space_group_name_H-M   'P 1'
#
loop_
_entity.id
_entity.type
_entity.pdbx_description
1 polymer ?
#
loop_
_entity_poly.entity_id
_entity_poly.type
_entity_poly.pdbx_seq_one_letter_code
_entity_poly.pdbx_strand_id
1 'polypeptide(L)'
;MPIKKALGFLATACLLSAQTVPMPPGAGFEELEQPCTHPTRVWSQFQNSPCPAFYNCHAGHKHRCEYPTNGAGRRCTTCNDYANINYRTPCPLAAQGHPNRPCPGIPQ
;
A
#
# COMPACT_ATOMS: atom_id res chain seq x y z
N MET A 1 6.59 -3.04 62.81
CA MET A 1 6.26 -3.92 61.67
C MET A 1 5.08 -3.31 60.91
N PRO A 2 5.26 -2.83 59.67
CA PRO A 2 4.26 -2.05 58.94
C PRO A 2 3.47 -2.92 57.95
N ILE A 3 2.14 -2.88 58.01
CA ILE A 3 1.29 -3.47 56.97
C ILE A 3 0.67 -2.34 56.14
N LYS A 4 1.42 -1.99 55.08
CA LYS A 4 1.01 -1.69 53.70
C LYS A 4 -0.43 -1.19 53.53
N LYS A 5 -0.68 0.12 53.37
CA LYS A 5 -0.66 0.87 52.08
C LYS A 5 -1.24 0.10 50.90
N ALA A 6 -2.44 0.48 50.46
CA ALA A 6 -2.80 0.59 49.05
C ALA A 6 -4.17 1.29 48.90
N LEU A 7 -4.18 2.62 48.96
CA LEU A 7 -5.22 3.41 48.30
C LEU A 7 -5.02 3.21 46.79
N GLY A 8 -5.94 2.48 46.16
CA GLY A 8 -5.94 2.27 44.71
C GLY A 8 -6.33 3.54 43.98
N PHE A 9 -5.33 4.30 43.54
CA PHE A 9 -5.46 5.29 42.47
C PHE A 9 -5.75 4.57 41.16
N LEU A 10 -7.02 4.39 40.83
CA LEU A 10 -7.48 3.88 39.54
C LEU A 10 -8.51 4.85 38.97
N ALA A 11 -8.04 6.03 38.58
CA ALA A 11 -8.86 7.04 37.93
C ALA A 11 -8.08 7.75 36.82
N THR A 12 -7.44 6.99 35.92
CA THR A 12 -6.77 7.54 34.73
C THR A 12 -6.79 6.52 33.58
N ALA A 13 -7.99 6.10 33.16
CA ALA A 13 -8.16 5.24 31.99
C ALA A 13 -9.23 5.73 31.00
N CYS A 14 -9.60 7.02 31.02
CA CYS A 14 -10.62 7.58 30.11
C CYS A 14 -10.08 8.57 29.07
N LEU A 15 -8.78 8.51 28.73
CA LEU A 15 -8.18 9.41 27.72
C LEU A 15 -7.62 8.70 26.47
N LEU A 16 -8.00 7.45 26.21
CA LEU A 16 -7.73 6.79 24.92
C LEU A 16 -9.00 6.28 24.24
N SER A 17 -10.05 7.10 24.23
CA SER A 17 -10.94 7.14 23.07
C SER A 17 -10.23 7.93 21.96
N ALA A 18 -9.11 7.35 21.49
CA ALA A 18 -8.57 7.68 20.18
C ALA A 18 -9.71 7.43 19.20
N GLN A 19 -10.14 8.51 18.57
CA GLN A 19 -11.21 8.52 17.60
C GLN A 19 -10.80 7.57 16.47
N THR A 20 -11.28 6.34 16.50
CA THR A 20 -11.29 5.49 15.32
C THR A 20 -12.30 6.13 14.39
N VAL A 21 -11.82 7.06 13.57
CA VAL A 21 -12.56 7.53 12.40
C VAL A 21 -12.93 6.25 11.64
N PRO A 22 -14.22 5.93 11.46
CA PRO A 22 -14.59 4.80 10.64
C PRO A 22 -14.07 5.09 9.24
N MET A 23 -12.97 4.43 8.87
CA MET A 23 -12.51 4.47 7.49
C MET A 23 -13.61 3.83 6.64
N PRO A 24 -14.02 4.47 5.53
CA PRO A 24 -14.90 3.82 4.58
C PRO A 24 -14.25 2.49 4.16
N PRO A 25 -15.03 1.40 4.00
CA PRO A 25 -14.51 0.12 3.53
C PRO A 25 -13.93 0.35 2.13
N GLY A 26 -12.61 0.51 2.07
CA GLY A 26 -11.91 1.00 0.88
C GLY A 26 -10.45 1.39 1.13
N ALA A 27 -10.01 1.58 2.38
CA ALA A 27 -8.63 1.89 2.73
C ALA A 27 -7.80 0.65 3.13
N GLY A 28 -7.95 -0.44 2.38
CA GLY A 28 -7.26 -1.70 2.58
C GLY A 28 -6.69 -2.23 1.27
N PHE A 29 -5.92 -1.41 0.54
CA PHE A 29 -5.14 -1.93 -0.58
C PHE A 29 -3.77 -2.43 -0.10
N GLU A 30 -3.77 -3.33 0.89
CA GLU A 30 -3.07 -4.60 0.67
C GLU A 30 -3.96 -5.43 -0.26
N GLU A 31 -4.18 -4.92 -1.47
CA GLU A 31 -4.44 -5.81 -2.58
C GLU A 31 -3.07 -6.46 -2.82
N LEU A 32 -2.76 -7.47 -1.98
CA LEU A 32 -2.11 -8.64 -2.52
C LEU A 32 -3.00 -9.00 -3.70
N GLU A 33 -2.62 -8.54 -4.89
CA GLU A 33 -3.21 -9.01 -6.14
C GLU A 33 -3.18 -10.53 -6.00
N GLN A 34 -4.36 -11.12 -5.71
CA GLN A 34 -4.45 -12.54 -5.52
C GLN A 34 -3.96 -13.13 -6.84
N PRO A 35 -2.89 -13.94 -6.83
CA PRO A 35 -2.31 -14.41 -8.07
C PRO A 35 -3.41 -15.09 -8.86
N CYS A 36 -3.70 -14.57 -10.05
CA CYS A 36 -4.76 -15.11 -10.87
C CYS A 36 -4.54 -16.61 -11.08
N THR A 37 -5.54 -17.40 -10.69
CA THR A 37 -5.54 -18.88 -10.72
C THR A 37 -5.82 -19.44 -12.11
N HIS A 38 -6.21 -18.60 -13.07
CA HIS A 38 -6.46 -19.04 -14.44
C HIS A 38 -5.15 -19.47 -15.14
N PRO A 39 -5.12 -20.66 -15.76
CA PRO A 39 -3.89 -21.18 -16.38
C PRO A 39 -3.57 -20.51 -17.72
N THR A 40 -4.58 -20.02 -18.43
CA THR A 40 -4.42 -19.48 -19.79
C THR A 40 -3.89 -18.06 -19.75
N ARG A 41 -2.64 -17.91 -20.18
CA ARG A 41 -1.96 -16.61 -20.29
C ARG A 41 -1.24 -16.47 -21.62
N VAL A 42 -1.37 -15.31 -22.25
CA VAL A 42 -0.72 -14.95 -23.52
C VAL A 42 0.32 -13.86 -23.31
N TRP A 43 1.36 -13.84 -24.11
CA TRP A 43 2.31 -12.73 -24.11
C TRP A 43 1.62 -11.46 -24.60
N SER A 44 1.69 -10.40 -23.81
CA SER A 44 1.07 -9.12 -24.12
C SER A 44 1.97 -7.97 -23.65
N GLN A 45 1.95 -6.89 -24.42
CA GLN A 45 2.58 -5.63 -24.04
C GLN A 45 1.57 -4.82 -23.24
N PHE A 46 2.04 -4.12 -22.21
CA PHE A 46 1.25 -3.15 -21.48
C PHE A 46 1.90 -1.77 -21.58
N GLN A 47 1.04 -0.76 -21.55
CA GLN A 47 1.44 0.64 -21.60
C GLN A 47 0.82 1.36 -20.41
N ASN A 48 1.54 2.32 -19.85
CA ASN A 48 1.10 3.17 -18.75
C ASN A 48 0.63 2.41 -17.50
N SER A 49 1.21 1.23 -17.22
CA SER A 49 0.94 0.53 -15.97
C SER A 49 1.70 1.20 -14.82
N PRO A 50 1.10 1.37 -13.64
CA PRO A 50 1.76 2.04 -12.52
C PRO A 50 3.00 1.28 -12.09
N CYS A 51 4.03 2.01 -11.67
CA CYS A 51 5.21 1.43 -11.06
C CYS A 51 4.81 0.57 -9.84
N PRO A 52 5.31 -0.68 -9.72
CA PRO A 52 4.92 -1.58 -8.64
C PRO A 52 5.53 -1.18 -7.27
N ALA A 53 6.44 -0.22 -7.26
CA ALA A 53 7.09 0.23 -6.04
C ALA A 53 6.14 1.08 -5.19
N PHE A 54 6.38 1.04 -3.88
CA PHE A 54 5.65 1.83 -2.90
C PHE A 54 6.53 2.94 -2.33
N TYR A 55 5.90 4.00 -1.86
CA TYR A 55 6.53 5.07 -1.10
C TYR A 55 5.71 5.35 0.17
N ASN A 56 6.34 5.90 1.20
CA ASN A 56 5.61 6.35 2.39
C ASN A 56 5.29 7.85 2.23
N CYS A 57 4.06 8.26 2.47
CA CYS A 57 3.77 9.70 2.52
C CYS A 57 4.28 10.32 3.83
N HIS A 58 4.22 11.66 3.93
CA HIS A 58 4.67 12.39 5.13
C HIS A 58 3.91 12.00 6.41
N ALA A 59 2.67 11.50 6.29
CA ALA A 59 1.90 10.96 7.42
C ALA A 59 2.24 9.49 7.74
N GLY A 60 3.22 8.88 7.05
CA GLY A 60 3.65 7.50 7.26
C GLY A 60 2.81 6.43 6.57
N HIS A 61 1.81 6.81 5.76
CA HIS A 61 1.00 5.85 5.00
C HIS A 61 1.72 5.37 3.74
N LYS A 62 1.58 4.09 3.40
CA LYS A 62 2.18 3.48 2.22
C LYS A 62 1.28 3.70 0.98
N HIS A 63 1.85 4.22 -0.10
CA HIS A 63 1.16 4.49 -1.35
C HIS A 63 1.92 3.90 -2.54
N ARG A 64 1.19 3.55 -3.62
CA ARG A 64 1.79 3.03 -4.86
C ARG A 64 2.39 4.18 -5.67
N CYS A 65 3.54 3.95 -6.30
CA CYS A 65 4.11 4.89 -7.23
C CYS A 65 3.31 4.90 -8.54
N GLU A 66 2.64 6.00 -8.83
CA GLU A 66 1.81 6.14 -10.04
C GLU A 66 2.61 6.52 -11.30
N TYR A 67 3.95 6.43 -11.24
CA TYR A 67 4.77 6.69 -12.42
C TYR A 67 4.42 5.68 -13.52
N PRO A 68 4.03 6.12 -14.72
CA PRO A 68 3.64 5.21 -15.79
C PRO A 68 4.84 4.43 -16.30
N THR A 69 4.69 3.11 -16.40
CA THR A 69 5.71 2.20 -16.91
C THR A 69 5.17 1.39 -18.08
N ASN A 70 6.08 1.03 -18.99
CA ASN A 70 5.77 0.22 -20.15
C ASN A 70 6.56 -1.08 -20.08
N GLY A 71 5.98 -2.16 -20.60
CA GLY A 71 6.64 -3.46 -20.53
C GLY A 71 5.88 -4.56 -21.26
N ALA A 72 6.25 -5.79 -20.95
CA ALA A 72 5.58 -6.97 -21.45
C ALA A 72 5.47 -8.02 -20.34
N GLY A 73 4.44 -8.85 -20.41
CA GLY A 73 4.20 -9.93 -19.46
C GLY A 73 3.24 -10.96 -20.02
N ARG A 74 2.99 -12.00 -19.23
CA ARG A 74 1.97 -13.01 -19.52
C ARG A 74 0.64 -12.55 -18.94
N ARG A 75 -0.23 -12.02 -19.81
CA ARG A 75 -1.58 -11.56 -19.48
C ARG A 75 -2.55 -12.75 -19.45
N CYS A 76 -3.29 -12.90 -18.36
CA CYS A 76 -4.42 -13.80 -18.30
C CYS A 76 -5.52 -13.33 -19.27
N THR A 77 -6.00 -14.23 -20.12
CA THR A 77 -7.05 -13.92 -21.10
C THR A 77 -8.44 -13.73 -20.47
N THR A 78 -8.62 -14.16 -19.21
CA THR A 78 -9.91 -14.11 -18.51
C THR A 78 -10.04 -12.86 -17.64
N CYS A 79 -9.04 -12.56 -16.81
CA CYS A 79 -9.11 -11.44 -15.85
C CYS A 79 -8.09 -10.33 -16.10
N ASN A 80 -7.30 -10.41 -17.17
CA ASN A 80 -6.28 -9.42 -17.54
C ASN A 80 -5.12 -9.23 -16.55
N ASP A 81 -5.02 -10.09 -15.54
CA ASP A 81 -3.87 -10.13 -14.62
C ASP A 81 -2.56 -10.42 -15.37
N TYR A 82 -1.49 -9.70 -15.02
CA TYR A 82 -0.17 -9.87 -15.62
C TYR A 82 0.79 -10.61 -14.68
N ALA A 83 1.49 -11.61 -15.20
CA ALA A 83 2.59 -12.28 -14.50
C ALA A 83 3.88 -12.23 -15.33
N ASN A 84 5.02 -12.47 -14.68
CA ASN A 84 6.35 -12.43 -15.31
C ASN A 84 6.60 -11.11 -16.04
N ILE A 85 6.28 -10.01 -15.36
CA ILE A 85 6.37 -8.67 -15.93
C ILE A 85 7.84 -8.31 -16.13
N ASN A 86 8.17 -7.90 -17.36
CA ASN A 86 9.43 -7.29 -17.72
C ASN A 86 9.18 -5.83 -18.11
N TYR A 87 9.66 -4.90 -17.28
CA TYR A 87 9.56 -3.46 -17.51
C TYR A 87 10.61 -3.02 -18.53
N ARG A 88 10.18 -2.48 -19.67
CA ARG A 88 11.08 -1.87 -20.67
C ARG A 88 11.52 -0.47 -20.25
N THR A 89 10.61 0.29 -19.65
CA THR A 89 10.90 1.63 -19.14
C THR A 89 10.86 1.55 -17.61
N PRO A 90 12.02 1.57 -16.93
CA PRO A 90 12.04 1.55 -15.48
C PRO A 90 11.49 2.87 -14.94
N CYS A 91 10.89 2.82 -13.75
CA CYS A 91 10.58 4.03 -13.01
C CYS A 91 11.89 4.76 -12.68
N PRO A 92 12.02 6.07 -12.94
CA PRO A 92 13.26 6.81 -12.68
C PRO A 92 13.62 6.84 -11.18
N LEU A 93 12.62 6.70 -10.31
CA LEU A 93 12.79 6.62 -8.86
C LEU A 93 13.25 5.24 -8.38
N ALA A 94 13.28 4.22 -9.25
CA ALA A 94 13.72 2.88 -8.86
C ALA A 94 15.20 2.84 -8.47
N ALA A 95 16.06 3.63 -9.15
CA ALA A 95 17.50 3.65 -8.89
C ALA A 95 17.88 4.42 -7.61
N GLN A 96 17.07 5.41 -7.21
CA GLN A 96 17.35 6.29 -6.07
C GLN A 96 16.53 5.94 -4.82
N GLY A 97 15.55 5.04 -4.96
CA GLY A 97 14.50 4.84 -3.97
C GLY A 97 13.35 5.84 -4.16
N HIS A 98 12.15 5.43 -3.75
CA HIS A 98 10.98 6.30 -3.86
C HIS A 98 10.93 7.23 -2.64
N PRO A 99 11.10 8.55 -2.83
CA PRO A 99 11.12 9.48 -1.72
C PRO A 99 9.74 9.57 -1.07
N ASN A 100 9.73 10.00 0.20
CA ASN A 100 8.49 10.36 0.86
C ASN A 100 7.88 11.59 0.19
N ARG A 101 6.55 11.62 0.08
CA ARG A 101 5.79 12.68 -0.59
C ARG A 101 4.55 13.05 0.23
N PRO A 102 3.84 14.13 -0.11
CA PRO A 102 2.50 14.38 0.42
C PRO A 102 1.57 13.20 0.15
N CYS A 103 0.63 12.93 1.06
CA CYS A 103 -0.34 11.85 0.85
C CYS A 103 -1.32 12.27 -0.27
N PRO A 104 -1.63 11.40 -1.23
CA PRO A 104 -2.56 11.71 -2.31
C PRO A 104 -3.95 12.05 -1.75
N GLY A 105 -4.58 13.09 -2.32
CA GLY A 105 -5.94 13.51 -1.93
C GLY A 105 -6.03 14.36 -0.66
N ILE A 106 -4.92 14.66 0.02
CA ILE A 106 -4.89 15.61 1.14
C ILE A 106 -4.37 16.96 0.60
N PRO A 107 -5.18 18.03 0.54
CA PRO A 107 -4.69 19.35 0.19
C PRO A 107 -3.66 19.80 1.24
N GLN A 108 -2.52 20.31 0.77
CA GLN A 108 -1.48 20.91 1.60
C GLN A 108 -1.71 22.39 1.83
#